data_AF-A0A1T3NTK1-F1
#
_entry.id   AF-A0A1T3NTK1-F1
#
_cell.length_a   1.000
_cell.length_b   1.000
_cell.length_c   1.000
_cell.angle_alpha   90.00
_cell.angle_beta   90.00
_cell.angle_gamma   90.00
#
_symmetry.space_group_name_H-M   'P 1'
#
loop_
_entity.id
_entity.type
_entity.pdbx_description
1 polymer ?
#
loop_
_entity_poly.entity_id
_entity_poly.type
_entity_poly.pdbx_seq_one_letter_code
_entity_poly.pdbx_strand_id
1 'polypeptide(L)'
;MKASLSFTWTLSGAGWADCVIADADAEAQMLVSYVTPAPEELIGAVTRLALGESGDHKVRFEAEPNGCVWHLSPDGDAVEIRIVQYPDTSRRSRPGSVLWEARHPIEALARCVLRGFDRVDADRGEDGWFADWKRPFPRRELEQLRRACEQLRA
;
A
#
# COMPACT_ATOMS: atom_id res chain seq x y z
N MET A 1 -5.15 -14.83 -18.06
CA MET A 1 -6.09 -13.90 -17.40
C MET A 1 -5.27 -13.09 -16.40
N LYS A 2 -5.21 -11.75 -16.51
CA LYS A 2 -4.55 -10.94 -15.48
C LYS A 2 -5.41 -11.07 -14.22
N ALA A 3 -4.82 -11.54 -13.12
CA ALA A 3 -5.52 -11.57 -11.83
C ALA A 3 -5.97 -10.13 -11.50
N SER A 4 -7.26 -9.97 -11.17
CA SER A 4 -7.83 -8.65 -10.87
C SER A 4 -7.43 -8.24 -9.46
N LEU A 5 -6.34 -7.48 -9.33
CA LEU A 5 -5.91 -6.91 -8.07
C LEU A 5 -6.59 -5.55 -7.83
N SER A 6 -7.15 -5.38 -6.64
CA SER A 6 -7.80 -4.15 -6.18
C SER A 6 -7.13 -3.62 -4.91
N PHE A 7 -7.12 -2.30 -4.78
CA PHE A 7 -6.60 -1.60 -3.61
C PHE A 7 -7.49 -0.40 -3.32
N THR A 8 -7.90 -0.25 -2.08
CA THR A 8 -8.74 0.86 -1.62
C THR A 8 -8.17 1.45 -0.34
N TRP A 9 -8.22 2.79 -0.25
CA TRP A 9 -7.89 3.54 0.95
C TRP A 9 -9.09 4.40 1.34
N THR A 10 -9.67 4.16 2.51
CA THR A 10 -10.87 4.86 2.98
C THR A 10 -10.57 5.57 4.29
N LEU A 11 -10.72 6.89 4.34
CA LEU A 11 -10.59 7.66 5.57
C LEU A 11 -11.75 7.32 6.51
N SER A 12 -11.46 6.78 7.70
CA SER A 12 -12.46 6.24 8.63
C SER A 12 -12.49 6.97 9.99
N GLY A 13 -11.78 8.09 10.10
CA GLY A 13 -11.80 8.97 11.27
C GLY A 13 -10.59 9.90 11.28
N ALA A 14 -10.52 10.78 12.28
CA ALA A 14 -9.39 11.69 12.43
C ALA A 14 -8.09 10.92 12.68
N GLY A 15 -7.21 10.88 11.68
CA GLY A 15 -5.92 10.19 11.69
C GLY A 15 -6.01 8.69 11.35
N TRP A 16 -7.15 8.20 10.85
CA TRP A 16 -7.39 6.78 10.62
C TRP A 16 -7.87 6.49 9.20
N ALA A 17 -7.46 5.34 8.68
CA ALA A 17 -7.93 4.83 7.40
C ALA A 17 -8.04 3.31 7.39
N ASP A 18 -9.01 2.80 6.64
CA ASP A 18 -9.10 1.41 6.23
C ASP A 18 -8.39 1.24 4.88
N CYS A 19 -7.36 0.40 4.88
CA CYS A 19 -6.67 -0.05 3.69
C CYS A 19 -7.14 -1.46 3.34
N VAL A 20 -7.65 -1.67 2.13
CA VAL A 20 -8.09 -2.98 1.64
C VAL A 20 -7.29 -3.34 0.41
N ILE A 21 -6.78 -4.56 0.37
CA ILE A 21 -6.23 -5.20 -0.83
C ILE A 21 -6.93 -6.53 -1.05
N ALA A 22 -7.34 -6.78 -2.29
CA ALA A 22 -8.05 -8.00 -2.64
C ALA A 22 -7.76 -8.43 -4.06
N ASP A 23 -7.74 -9.74 -4.28
CA ASP A 23 -7.82 -10.35 -5.60
C ASP A 23 -9.04 -11.29 -5.69
N ALA A 24 -9.03 -12.22 -6.65
CA ALA A 24 -10.14 -13.15 -6.84
C ALA A 24 -10.25 -14.21 -5.73
N ASP A 25 -9.16 -14.48 -5.02
CA ASP A 25 -9.05 -15.59 -4.08
C ASP A 25 -9.20 -15.13 -2.62
N ALA A 26 -8.67 -13.95 -2.28
CA ALA A 26 -8.68 -13.45 -0.92
C ALA A 26 -8.66 -11.91 -0.82
N GLU A 27 -9.10 -11.42 0.34
CA GLU A 27 -9.07 -10.01 0.74
C GLU A 27 -8.36 -9.87 2.10
N ALA A 28 -7.60 -8.79 2.25
CA ALA A 28 -7.16 -8.29 3.56
C ALA A 28 -7.61 -6.85 3.76
N GLN A 29 -8.15 -6.59 4.94
CA GLN A 29 -8.42 -5.26 5.48
C GLN A 29 -7.45 -4.96 6.62
N MET A 30 -6.90 -3.75 6.60
CA MET A 30 -5.97 -3.23 7.59
C MET A 30 -6.46 -1.86 8.06
N LEU A 31 -6.54 -1.69 9.38
CA LEU A 31 -6.63 -0.36 9.96
C LEU A 31 -5.24 0.29 9.91
N VAL A 32 -5.18 1.58 9.59
CA VAL A 32 -3.94 2.35 9.47
C VAL A 32 -4.11 3.70 10.17
N SER A 33 -3.10 4.08 10.94
CA SER A 33 -2.99 5.32 11.69
C SER A 33 -1.95 6.24 11.07
N TYR A 34 -2.21 7.55 11.14
CA TYR A 34 -1.34 8.61 10.63
C TYR A 34 0.02 8.73 11.33
N VAL A 35 0.26 7.93 12.38
CA VAL A 35 1.53 7.93 13.14
C VAL A 35 2.72 7.53 12.27
N THR A 36 2.50 6.80 11.17
CA THR A 36 3.52 6.58 10.13
C THR A 36 3.17 7.29 8.81
N PRO A 37 4.18 7.59 7.97
CA PRO A 37 3.98 8.02 6.58
C PRO A 37 3.55 6.82 5.69
N ALA A 38 2.54 6.07 6.12
CA ALA A 38 2.13 4.81 5.49
C ALA A 38 1.79 4.96 3.99
N PRO A 39 1.01 5.97 3.56
CA PRO A 39 0.78 6.24 2.13
C PRO A 39 2.08 6.50 1.35
N GLU A 40 2.93 7.40 1.84
CA GLU A 40 4.20 7.78 1.20
C GLU A 40 5.13 6.57 1.06
N GLU A 41 5.25 5.75 2.12
CA GLU A 41 6.10 4.56 2.11
C GLU A 41 5.57 3.48 1.16
N LEU A 42 4.26 3.24 1.12
CA LEU A 42 3.64 2.28 0.20
C LEU A 42 3.86 2.71 -1.24
N ILE A 43 3.48 3.95 -1.57
CA ILE A 43 3.62 4.49 -2.93
C ILE A 43 5.10 4.48 -3.34
N GLY A 44 6.00 4.88 -2.44
CA GLY A 44 7.44 4.86 -2.69
C GLY A 44 7.99 3.46 -2.96
N ALA A 45 7.63 2.46 -2.16
CA ALA A 45 8.08 1.08 -2.36
C ALA A 45 7.56 0.49 -3.68
N VAL A 46 6.28 0.73 -4.00
CA VAL A 46 5.67 0.28 -5.26
C VAL A 46 6.27 1.01 -6.46
N THR A 47 6.64 2.28 -6.32
CA THR A 47 7.35 3.03 -7.36
C THR A 47 8.72 2.42 -7.62
N ARG A 48 9.49 2.09 -6.58
CA ARG A 48 10.81 1.48 -6.76
C ARG A 48 10.74 0.09 -7.40
N LEU A 49 9.75 -0.73 -7.03
CA LEU A 49 9.44 -1.98 -7.72
C LEU A 49 9.13 -1.75 -9.21
N ALA A 50 8.28 -0.78 -9.53
CA ALA A 50 7.91 -0.46 -10.90
C ALA A 50 9.10 0.03 -11.74
N LEU A 51 10.12 0.62 -11.11
CA LEU A 51 11.37 1.03 -11.74
C LEU A 51 12.42 -0.10 -11.80
N GLY A 52 12.08 -1.31 -11.34
CA GLY A 52 12.96 -2.47 -11.36
C GLY A 52 14.05 -2.45 -10.29
N GLU A 53 13.84 -1.73 -9.16
CA GLU A 53 14.75 -1.83 -8.02
C GLU A 53 14.78 -3.27 -7.50
N SER A 54 15.98 -3.83 -7.39
CA SER A 54 16.19 -5.20 -6.90
C SER A 54 16.07 -5.29 -5.38
N GLY A 55 15.64 -6.45 -4.90
CA GLY A 55 15.62 -6.78 -3.48
C GLY A 55 14.27 -6.52 -2.81
N ASP A 56 14.12 -7.06 -1.60
CA ASP A 56 12.86 -6.97 -0.86
C ASP A 56 12.59 -5.55 -0.38
N HIS A 57 11.35 -5.08 -0.54
CA HIS A 57 10.87 -3.85 0.09
C HIS A 57 9.93 -4.17 1.25
N LYS A 58 10.02 -3.36 2.29
CA LYS A 58 9.16 -3.47 3.47
C LYS A 58 8.48 -2.13 3.73
N VAL A 59 7.17 -2.16 3.92
CA VAL A 59 6.36 -0.98 4.27
C VAL A 59 5.60 -1.27 5.54
N ARG A 60 5.52 -0.30 6.45
CA ARG A 60 4.90 -0.51 7.76
C ARG A 60 3.67 0.35 7.97
N PHE A 61 2.58 -0.31 8.31
CA PHE A 61 1.36 0.33 8.76
C PHE A 61 1.20 0.11 10.26
N GLU A 62 0.95 1.19 11.00
CA GLU A 62 0.68 1.15 12.44
C GLU A 62 -0.79 1.44 12.68
N ALA A 63 -1.41 0.80 13.65
CA ALA A 63 -2.79 1.05 14.06
C ALA A 63 -3.03 0.96 15.59
N GLU A 64 -1.94 0.98 16.36
CA GLU A 64 -1.83 1.09 17.82
C GLU A 64 -2.90 0.33 18.67
N PRO A 65 -2.53 -0.73 19.42
CA PRO A 65 -1.16 -1.25 19.60
C PRO A 65 -0.71 -2.15 18.44
N ASN A 66 -1.60 -2.48 17.50
CA ASN A 66 -1.34 -3.42 16.42
C ASN A 66 -0.75 -2.71 15.17
N GLY A 67 -0.40 -3.50 14.16
CA GLY A 67 0.00 -3.00 12.86
C GLY A 67 0.35 -4.15 11.91
N CYS A 68 0.78 -3.82 10.71
CA CYS A 68 1.24 -4.81 9.74
C CYS A 68 2.48 -4.36 8.97
N VAL A 69 3.18 -5.33 8.41
CA VAL A 69 4.28 -5.12 7.47
C VAL A 69 3.88 -5.71 6.14
N TRP A 70 3.97 -4.91 5.09
CA TRP A 70 3.94 -5.38 3.71
C TRP A 70 5.35 -5.81 3.34
N HIS A 71 5.50 -7.05 2.93
CA HIS A 71 6.71 -7.59 2.32
C HIS A 71 6.47 -7.69 0.83
N LEU A 72 7.28 -6.99 0.06
CA LEU A 72 7.21 -6.97 -1.40
C LEU A 72 8.51 -7.54 -1.95
N SER A 73 8.45 -8.76 -2.46
CA SER A 73 9.62 -9.49 -2.97
C SER A 73 9.51 -9.59 -4.50
N PRO A 74 10.30 -8.81 -5.26
CA PRO A 74 10.25 -8.86 -6.72
C PRO A 74 10.79 -10.19 -7.26
N ASP A 75 10.12 -10.73 -8.27
CA ASP A 75 10.46 -11.95 -9.00
C ASP A 75 10.17 -11.74 -10.50
N GLY A 76 11.18 -11.26 -11.22
CA GLY A 76 11.04 -10.89 -12.63
C GLY A 76 10.08 -9.71 -12.82
N ASP A 77 9.01 -9.91 -13.58
CA ASP A 77 7.92 -8.95 -13.80
C ASP A 77 6.78 -9.04 -12.78
N ALA A 78 6.90 -9.98 -11.84
CA ALA A 78 5.96 -10.22 -10.76
C ALA A 78 6.53 -9.81 -9.40
N VAL A 79 5.64 -9.72 -8.42
CA VAL A 79 5.98 -9.47 -7.02
C VAL A 79 5.18 -10.43 -6.15
N GLU A 80 5.87 -11.10 -5.23
CA GLU A 80 5.23 -11.76 -4.09
C GLU A 80 4.92 -10.70 -3.04
N ILE A 81 3.63 -10.58 -2.71
CA ILE A 81 3.14 -9.64 -1.71
C ILE A 81 2.69 -10.45 -0.51
N ARG A 82 3.31 -10.23 0.64
CA ARG A 82 2.89 -10.85 1.91
C ARG A 82 2.64 -9.77 2.96
N ILE A 83 1.45 -9.77 3.53
CA ILE A 83 1.06 -8.84 4.59
C ILE A 83 1.04 -9.59 5.90
N VAL A 84 1.90 -9.19 6.83
CA VAL A 84 2.07 -9.84 8.12
C VAL A 84 1.61 -8.88 9.22
N GLN A 85 0.58 -9.27 9.97
CA GLN A 85 0.10 -8.52 11.12
C GLN A 85 0.86 -8.91 12.39
N TYR A 86 1.16 -7.90 13.21
CA TYR A 86 1.62 -8.10 14.57
C TYR A 86 0.55 -7.58 15.55
N PRO A 87 0.30 -8.30 16.65
CA PRO A 87 -0.72 -7.91 17.63
C PRO A 87 -0.28 -6.71 18.48
N ASP A 88 1.03 -6.43 18.53
CA ASP A 88 1.62 -5.44 19.42
C ASP A 88 2.94 -4.92 18.84
N THR A 89 3.03 -3.61 18.63
CA THR A 89 4.23 -2.89 18.18
C THR A 89 5.43 -3.06 19.08
N SER A 90 5.25 -3.40 20.37
CA SER A 90 6.36 -3.72 21.27
C SER A 90 6.91 -5.15 21.03
N ARG A 91 6.14 -6.02 20.36
CA ARG A 91 6.46 -7.43 20.10
C ARG A 91 6.95 -7.66 18.66
N ARG A 92 7.51 -6.64 18.02
CA ARG A 92 8.05 -6.65 16.63
C ARG A 92 9.03 -7.79 16.34
N SER A 93 9.68 -8.34 17.35
CA SER A 93 10.62 -9.46 17.22
C SER A 93 9.96 -10.84 17.12
N ARG A 94 8.65 -10.93 17.36
CA ARG A 94 7.90 -12.19 17.25
C ARG A 94 7.34 -12.39 15.85
N PRO A 95 7.22 -13.64 15.38
CA PRO A 95 6.51 -13.92 14.13
C PRO A 95 5.09 -13.37 14.20
N GLY A 96 4.73 -12.53 13.23
CA GLY A 96 3.35 -12.10 13.04
C GLY A 96 2.52 -13.16 12.31
N SER A 97 1.21 -12.94 12.23
CA SER A 97 0.30 -13.77 11.43
C SER A 97 0.18 -13.22 10.02
N VAL A 98 0.26 -14.10 9.00
CA VAL A 98 -0.02 -13.71 7.62
C VAL A 98 -1.51 -13.36 7.51
N LEU A 99 -1.81 -12.13 7.12
CA LEU A 99 -3.17 -11.68 6.80
C LEU A 99 -3.54 -12.00 5.37
N TRP A 100 -2.59 -11.83 4.45
CA TRP A 100 -2.80 -12.00 3.03
C TRP A 100 -1.49 -12.24 2.32
N GLU A 101 -1.53 -13.09 1.31
CA GLU A 101 -0.38 -13.41 0.48
C GLU A 101 -0.84 -13.74 -0.93
N ALA A 102 -0.23 -13.10 -1.93
CA ALA A 102 -0.46 -13.43 -3.33
C ALA A 102 0.71 -12.99 -4.20
N ARG A 103 0.81 -13.58 -5.39
CA ARG A 103 1.77 -13.20 -6.43
C ARG A 103 1.05 -12.50 -7.57
N HIS A 104 1.46 -11.28 -7.88
CA HIS A 104 0.83 -10.45 -8.92
C HIS A 104 1.87 -9.80 -9.82
N PRO A 105 1.54 -9.45 -11.08
CA PRO A 105 2.40 -8.61 -11.89
C PRO A 105 2.69 -7.28 -11.17
N ILE A 106 3.93 -6.80 -11.21
CA ILE A 106 4.31 -5.49 -10.64
C ILE A 106 3.43 -4.38 -11.24
N GLU A 107 3.16 -4.48 -12.54
CA GLU A 107 2.26 -3.58 -13.27
C GLU A 107 0.83 -3.56 -12.70
N ALA A 108 0.32 -4.69 -12.21
CA ALA A 108 -1.00 -4.78 -11.61
C ALA A 108 -1.05 -4.08 -10.24
N LEU A 109 -0.04 -4.33 -9.39
CA LEU A 109 0.11 -3.69 -8.09
C LEU A 109 0.27 -2.17 -8.23
N ALA A 110 1.19 -1.72 -9.09
CA ALA A 110 1.44 -0.30 -9.33
C ALA A 110 0.16 0.44 -9.75
N ARG A 111 -0.63 -0.16 -10.64
CA ARG A 111 -1.87 0.43 -11.10
C ARG A 111 -2.99 0.42 -10.08
N CYS A 112 -3.14 -0.64 -9.28
CA CYS A 112 -4.21 -0.67 -8.29
C CYS A 112 -3.92 0.34 -7.17
N VAL A 113 -2.67 0.46 -6.72
CA VAL A 113 -2.26 1.47 -5.72
C VAL A 113 -2.47 2.89 -6.26
N LEU A 114 -2.01 3.16 -7.48
CA LEU A 114 -2.25 4.45 -8.15
C LEU A 114 -3.75 4.79 -8.22
N ARG A 115 -4.59 3.84 -8.68
CA ARG A 115 -6.04 4.05 -8.77
C ARG A 115 -6.69 4.27 -7.41
N GLY A 116 -6.24 3.59 -6.36
CA GLY A 116 -6.80 3.75 -5.03
C GLY A 116 -6.57 5.15 -4.49
N PHE A 117 -5.36 5.69 -4.61
CA PHE A 117 -5.07 7.06 -4.18
C PHE A 117 -5.65 8.13 -5.12
N ASP A 118 -5.71 7.88 -6.43
CA ASP A 118 -6.42 8.76 -7.39
C ASP A 118 -7.89 8.92 -7.02
N ARG A 119 -8.53 7.83 -6.57
CA ARG A 119 -9.92 7.87 -6.10
C ARG A 119 -10.06 8.72 -4.83
N VAL A 120 -9.13 8.61 -3.89
CA VAL A 120 -9.16 9.42 -2.68
C VAL A 120 -9.00 10.91 -3.00
N ASP A 121 -8.06 11.27 -3.89
CA ASP A 121 -7.88 12.66 -4.35
C ASP A 121 -9.14 13.17 -5.04
N ALA A 122 -9.77 12.36 -5.90
CA ALA A 122 -11.01 12.73 -6.58
C ALA A 122 -12.20 12.93 -5.61
N ASP A 123 -12.32 12.06 -4.60
CA ASP A 123 -13.46 12.05 -3.67
C ASP A 123 -13.31 13.10 -2.55
N ARG A 124 -12.09 13.41 -2.10
CA ARG A 124 -11.82 14.25 -0.92
C ARG A 124 -11.00 15.51 -1.21
N GLY A 125 -10.19 15.51 -2.26
CA GLY A 125 -9.14 16.51 -2.48
C GLY A 125 -8.09 16.53 -1.37
N GLU A 126 -7.05 17.36 -1.54
CA GLU A 126 -5.97 17.46 -0.54
C GLU A 126 -6.44 18.05 0.80
N ASP A 127 -7.35 19.02 0.76
CA ASP A 127 -7.88 19.66 1.97
C ASP A 127 -8.73 18.68 2.79
N GLY A 128 -9.60 17.91 2.13
CA GLY A 128 -10.40 16.87 2.79
C GLY A 128 -9.54 15.72 3.30
N TRP A 129 -8.52 15.32 2.53
CA TRP A 129 -7.50 14.39 3.00
C TRP A 129 -6.82 14.89 4.27
N PHE A 130 -6.30 16.13 4.27
CA PHE A 130 -5.58 16.67 5.42
C PHE A 130 -6.49 16.82 6.64
N ALA A 131 -7.75 17.23 6.43
CA ALA A 131 -8.75 17.36 7.47
C ALA A 131 -8.99 16.03 8.21
N ASP A 132 -9.01 14.90 7.51
CA ASP A 132 -9.21 13.58 8.12
C ASP A 132 -7.88 12.92 8.50
N TRP A 133 -6.95 12.73 7.57
CA TRP A 133 -5.69 11.99 7.75
C TRP A 133 -4.62 12.71 8.59
N LYS A 134 -4.70 14.03 8.73
CA LYS A 134 -3.76 14.87 9.52
C LYS A 134 -2.32 14.92 9.00
N ARG A 135 -2.05 14.41 7.81
CA ARG A 135 -0.77 14.57 7.07
C ARG A 135 -1.05 15.04 5.65
N PRO A 136 -0.09 15.71 4.98
CA PRO A 136 -0.24 16.11 3.58
C PRO A 136 -0.59 14.93 2.67
N PHE A 137 -1.31 15.20 1.59
CA PHE A 137 -1.55 14.20 0.55
C PHE A 137 -0.22 13.86 -0.15
N PRO A 138 0.09 12.58 -0.44
CA PRO A 138 1.36 12.16 -1.03
C PRO A 138 1.43 12.44 -2.54
N ARG A 139 1.15 13.68 -2.96
CA ARG A 139 1.05 14.11 -4.37
C ARG A 139 2.34 13.79 -5.14
N ARG A 140 3.48 14.14 -4.55
CA ARG A 140 4.79 13.95 -5.19
C ARG A 140 5.07 12.48 -5.44
N GLU A 141 4.85 11.63 -4.43
CA GLU A 141 5.06 10.19 -4.51
C GLU A 141 4.09 9.57 -5.54
N LEU A 142 2.83 10.01 -5.56
CA LEU A 142 1.83 9.51 -6.49
C LEU A 142 2.15 9.88 -7.95
N GLU A 143 2.67 11.08 -8.19
CA GLU A 143 3.15 11.50 -9.51
C GLU A 143 4.37 10.68 -9.98
N GLN A 144 5.28 10.34 -9.06
CA GLN A 144 6.40 9.45 -9.38
C GLN A 144 5.92 8.05 -9.75
N LEU A 145 4.96 7.50 -9.00
CA LEU A 145 4.33 6.21 -9.34
C LEU A 145 3.64 6.25 -10.70
N ARG A 146 2.96 7.35 -11.04
CA ARG A 146 2.31 7.53 -12.34
C ARG A 146 3.32 7.46 -13.48
N ARG A 147 4.45 8.16 -13.37
CA ARG A 147 5.54 8.11 -14.36
C ARG A 147 6.15 6.72 -14.48
N ALA A 148 6.35 6.02 -13.36
CA ALA A 148 6.85 4.63 -13.38
C ALA A 148 5.85 3.68 -14.08
N CYS A 149 4.54 3.86 -13.84
CA CYS A 149 3.50 3.07 -14.52
C CYS A 149 3.45 3.29 -16.05
N GLU A 150 3.82 4.48 -16.52
CA GLU A 150 3.93 4.78 -17.95
C GLU A 150 5.12 4.06 -18.58
N GLN A 151 6.23 3.94 -17.86
CA GLN A 151 7.43 3.21 -18.31
C GLN A 151 7.19 1.70 -18.39
N LEU A 152 6.39 1.12 -17.48
CA LEU A 152 6.01 -0.30 -17.54
C LEU A 152 5.17 -0.67 -18.78
N ARG A 153 4.63 0.31 -19.50
CA ARG A 153 3.88 0.08 -20.76
C ARG A 153 4.78 0.07 -22.00
N ALA A 154 5.99 0.63 -21.89
CA ALA A 154 6.95 0.81 -22.98
C ALA A 154 7.83 -0.44 -23.16
#